data_AF-A0A0B8PQZ1-F1
#
_entry.id   AF-A0A0B8PQZ1-F1
#
_cell.length_a   1.000
_cell.length_b   1.000
_cell.length_c   1.000
_cell.angle_alpha   90.00
_cell.angle_beta   90.00
_cell.angle_gamma   90.00
#
_symmetry.space_group_name_H-M   'P 1'
#
loop_
_entity.id
_entity.type
_entity.pdbx_description
1 polymer ?
#
loop_
_entity_poly.entity_id
_entity_poly.type
_entity_poly.pdbx_seq_one_letter_code
_entity_poly.pdbx_strand_id
1 'polypeptide(L)' 'MELEPNAKVRADDDVESLEWVPLAEITTEQFAFDSTKRAISEAKRQLLD' A
#
# COMPACT_ATOMS: atom_id res chain seq x y z
N MET A 1 6.94 -16.82 -2.10
CA MET A 1 5.98 -16.56 -3.19
C MET A 1 6.27 -15.14 -3.65
N GLU A 2 7.00 -15.00 -4.75
CA GLU A 2 7.32 -13.69 -5.33
C GLU A 2 6.11 -13.17 -6.12
N LEU A 3 5.78 -11.89 -5.96
CA LEU A 3 4.69 -11.26 -6.70
C LEU A 3 5.17 -11.00 -8.14
N GLU A 4 4.35 -11.37 -9.12
CA GLU A 4 4.61 -11.15 -10.55
C GLU A 4 4.95 -9.67 -10.81
N PRO A 5 5.98 -9.36 -11.62
CA PRO A 5 6.44 -7.98 -11.88
C PRO A 5 5.37 -7.03 -12.42
N ASN A 6 4.26 -7.58 -12.95
CA ASN A 6 3.17 -6.83 -13.56
C ASN A 6 1.84 -7.05 -12.85
N ALA A 7 1.85 -7.17 -11.52
CA ALA A 7 0.63 -7.23 -10.72
C ALA A 7 -0.28 -6.05 -11.05
N LYS A 8 -1.42 -6.33 -11.70
CA LYS A 8 -2.43 -5.32 -12.02
C LYS A 8 -3.38 -5.22 -10.85
N VAL A 9 -3.44 -4.03 -10.23
CA VAL A 9 -4.50 -3.71 -9.28
C VAL A 9 -5.82 -3.66 -10.05
N ARG A 10 -6.73 -4.57 -9.73
CA ARG A 10 -8.14 -4.47 -10.15
C ARG A 10 -8.90 -3.83 -9.02
N ALA A 11 -9.27 -2.56 -9.20
CA ALA A 11 -10.23 -1.90 -8.34
C ALA A 11 -11.63 -2.11 -8.95
N ASP A 12 -12.57 -2.61 -8.15
CA ASP A 12 -14.01 -2.62 -8.51
C ASP A 12 -14.63 -1.22 -8.30
N ASP A 13 -15.86 -1.06 -8.79
CA ASP A 13 -16.55 0.21 -9.14
C ASP A 13 -16.60 1.34 -8.07
N ASP A 14 -16.27 1.09 -6.80
CA ASP A 14 -16.34 2.10 -5.72
C ASP A 14 -15.03 2.87 -5.47
N VAL A 15 -14.01 2.71 -6.32
CA VAL A 15 -12.74 3.46 -6.21
C VAL A 15 -12.77 4.70 -7.08
N GLU A 16 -12.93 5.88 -6.45
CA GLU A 16 -12.99 7.17 -7.16
C GLU A 16 -11.68 7.51 -7.91
N SER A 17 -10.52 7.12 -7.37
CA SER A 17 -9.22 7.31 -8.04
C SER A 17 -8.12 6.41 -7.45
N LEU A 18 -7.08 6.16 -8.26
CA LEU A 18 -5.87 5.44 -7.86
C LEU A 18 -4.65 6.29 -8.20
N GLU A 19 -3.72 6.42 -7.25
CA GLU A 19 -2.45 7.10 -7.43
C GLU A 19 -1.31 6.27 -6.81
N TRP A 20 -0.16 6.28 -7.47
CA TRP A 20 1.07 5.70 -6.93
C TRP A 20 1.78 6.75 -6.07
N VAL A 21 1.90 6.48 -4.78
CA VAL A 21 2.57 7.36 -3.82
C VAL A 21 3.89 6.73 -3.36
N PRO A 22 5.00 7.47 -3.24
CA PRO A 22 6.24 6.95 -2.68
C PRO A 22 6.02 6.38 -1.27
N LEU A 23 6.54 5.18 -1.01
CA LEU A 23 6.33 4.50 0.27
C LEU A 23 6.74 5.37 1.47
N ALA A 24 7.83 6.13 1.36
CA ALA A 24 8.30 7.04 2.41
C ALA A 24 7.25 8.09 2.82
N GLU A 25 6.45 8.57 1.87
CA GLU A 25 5.47 9.65 2.04
C GLU A 25 4.12 9.16 2.58
N ILE A 26 3.86 7.85 2.58
CA ILE A 26 2.60 7.28 3.07
C ILE A 26 2.48 7.43 4.60
N THR A 27 1.48 8.16 5.09
CA THR A 27 1.13 8.17 6.51
C THR A 27 0.16 7.04 6.84
N THR A 28 0.17 6.52 8.08
CA THR A 28 -0.74 5.44 8.49
C THR A 28 -2.10 5.95 8.98
N GLU A 29 -2.21 7.25 9.26
CA GLU A 29 -3.41 7.90 9.79
C GLU A 29 -4.59 7.87 8.81
N GLN A 30 -4.30 7.85 7.50
CA GLN A 30 -5.30 7.79 6.43
C GLN A 30 -5.96 6.41 6.25
N PHE A 31 -5.46 5.36 6.91
CA PHE A 31 -6.02 4.02 6.76
C PHE A 31 -6.99 3.70 7.90
N ALA A 32 -8.20 3.25 7.55
CA ALA A 32 -9.21 2.86 8.53
C ALA A 32 -8.87 1.56 9.27
N PHE A 33 -8.17 0.63 8.61
CA PHE A 33 -7.91 -0.71 9.13
C PHE A 33 -6.51 -0.86 9.73
N ASP A 34 -6.44 -1.41 10.94
CA ASP A 34 -5.17 -1.64 11.64
C ASP A 34 -4.29 -2.67 10.95
N SER A 35 -4.87 -3.63 10.24
CA SER A 35 -4.11 -4.58 9.41
C SER A 35 -3.33 -3.84 8.31
N THR A 36 -3.97 -2.87 7.64
CA THR A 36 -3.33 -2.03 6.62
C THR A 36 -2.21 -1.19 7.23
N LYS A 37 -2.45 -0.56 8.38
CA LYS A 37 -1.41 0.21 9.10
C LYS A 37 -0.19 -0.65 9.41
N ARG A 38 -0.39 -1.87 9.94
CA ARG A 38 0.70 -2.82 10.23
C ARG A 38 1.46 -3.23 8.97
N ALA A 39 0.76 -3.51 7.88
CA ALA A 39 1.38 -3.89 6.61
C ALA A 39 2.27 -2.77 6.05
N ILE A 40 1.80 -1.51 6.07
CA ILE A 40 2.58 -0.36 5.62
C ILE A 40 3.80 -0.12 6.52
N SER A 41 3.63 -0.18 7.85
CA SER A 41 4.76 -0.02 8.78
C SER A 41 5.84 -1.09 8.57
N GLU A 42 5.43 -2.34 8.37
CA GLU A 42 6.36 -3.44 8.11
C GLU A 42 7.06 -3.30 6.74
N ALA A 43 6.32 -2.87 5.71
CA ALA A 43 6.90 -2.60 4.40
C ALA A 43 7.95 -1.47 4.46
N LYS A 44 7.67 -0.39 5.22
CA LYS A 44 8.64 0.68 5.47
C LYS A 44 9.91 0.14 6.14
N ARG A 45 9.76 -0.66 7.19
CA ARG A 45 10.88 -1.27 7.93
C ARG A 45 11.74 -2.20 7.06
N GLN A 46 11.17 -2.85 6.05
CA GLN A 46 11.92 -3.79 5.19
C GLN A 46 12.59 -3.12 3.99
N LEU A 47 12.03 -2.00 3.50
CA LEU A 47 12.41 -1.41 2.22
C LEU A 47 13.07 -0.04 2.34
N LEU A 48 12.94 0.65 3.47
CA LEU A 48 13.47 1.99 3.70
C LEU A 48 14.49 2.07 4.85
N ASP A 49 14.47 1.11 5.78
CA ASP A 49 15.51 0.94 6.82
C ASP A 49 16.61 -0.02 6.33
#